data_AF-A0A2E1ALK5-F1
#
_entry.id   AF-A0A2E1ALK5-F1
#
_cell.length_a   1.000
_cell.length_b   1.000
_cell.length_c   1.000
_cell.angle_alpha   90.00
_cell.angle_beta   90.00
_cell.angle_gamma   90.00
#
_symmetry.space_group_name_H-M   'P 1'
#
loop_
_entity.id
_entity.type
_entity.pdbx_description
1 polymer ?
#
loop_
_entity_poly.entity_id
_entity_poly.type
_entity_poly.pdbx_seq_one_letter_code
_entity_poly.pdbx_strand_id
1 'polypeptide(L)'
;MKAKNNDNALGLGAFLALWVIVSAFGWLAAFILYEIDFLNVSDHGSVSYVLLLSVVPGLPLSLLQARLVAPKFNIEPKFWFLISMLGWLCSASVLHYVFNTYLDFPEPRVLIATLFAPAAIVQWLFLLNNRAKGAWLWVVSAIISAFVFGYIGDVLADISRDGEGFQILLTAGTQSLVTGGVMWWLMQQPQAKAQKVKQSRSPFSPTD
;
A
#
# COMPACT_ATOMS: atom_id res chain seq x y z
N MET A 1 25.09 22.45 18.86
CA MET A 1 25.08 21.44 17.78
C MET A 1 23.81 21.64 16.95
N LYS A 2 23.94 22.14 15.71
CA LYS A 2 22.80 22.23 14.79
C LYS A 2 22.45 20.80 14.37
N ALA A 3 21.24 20.34 14.67
CA ALA A 3 20.72 19.10 14.12
C ALA A 3 20.81 19.22 12.59
N LYS A 4 21.63 18.36 11.98
CA LYS A 4 21.71 18.21 10.55
C LYS A 4 20.31 17.77 10.11
N ASN A 5 19.52 18.70 9.57
CA ASN A 5 18.35 18.38 8.78
C ASN A 5 18.87 17.56 7.60
N ASN A 6 19.01 16.24 7.80
CA ASN A 6 19.01 15.30 6.69
C ASN A 6 17.57 15.30 6.17
N ASP A 7 17.21 16.38 5.49
CA ASP A 7 16.09 16.42 4.57
C ASP A 7 16.50 15.54 3.39
N ASN A 8 16.57 14.23 3.62
CA ASN A 8 16.63 13.22 2.58
C ASN A 8 15.26 13.22 1.90
N ALA A 9 14.97 14.30 1.17
CA ALA A 9 13.87 14.36 0.24
C ALA A 9 14.27 13.48 -0.94
N LEU A 10 14.01 12.18 -0.83
CA LEU A 10 13.96 11.29 -1.99
C LEU A 10 13.08 11.97 -3.04
N GLY A 11 13.68 12.38 -4.16
CA GLY A 11 12.94 12.90 -5.30
C GLY A 11 11.89 11.90 -5.75
N LEU A 12 10.81 12.37 -6.38
CA LEU A 12 9.68 11.54 -6.82
C LEU A 12 10.15 10.28 -7.55
N GLY A 13 11.08 10.43 -8.50
CA GLY A 13 11.62 9.30 -9.28
C GLY A 13 12.28 8.23 -8.41
N ALA A 14 13.11 8.62 -7.44
CA ALA A 14 13.78 7.68 -6.56
C ALA A 14 12.80 7.01 -5.57
N PHE A 15 11.83 7.76 -5.07
CA PHE A 15 10.77 7.19 -4.22
C PHE A 15 9.91 6.18 -4.99
N LEU A 16 9.42 6.55 -6.18
CA LEU A 16 8.60 5.68 -7.02
C LEU A 16 9.38 4.45 -7.47
N ALA A 17 10.64 4.60 -7.88
CA ALA A 17 11.49 3.47 -8.26
C ALA A 17 11.59 2.47 -7.10
N LEU A 18 11.90 2.93 -5.89
CA LEU A 18 11.98 2.06 -4.72
C LEU A 18 10.63 1.44 -4.37
N TRP A 19 9.54 2.20 -4.44
CA TRP A 19 8.19 1.72 -4.17
C TRP A 19 7.77 0.60 -5.13
N VAL A 20 8.01 0.80 -6.43
CA VAL A 20 7.69 -0.16 -7.48
C VAL A 20 8.58 -1.38 -7.36
N ILE A 21 9.88 -1.23 -7.14
CA ILE A 21 10.82 -2.35 -6.97
C ILE A 21 10.39 -3.22 -5.79
N VAL A 22 10.13 -2.61 -4.63
CA VAL A 22 9.69 -3.33 -3.43
C VAL A 22 8.35 -4.02 -3.65
N SER A 23 7.41 -3.36 -4.34
CA SER A 23 6.13 -3.97 -4.71
C SER A 23 6.35 -5.17 -5.63
N ALA A 24 7.10 -4.99 -6.71
CA ALA A 24 7.34 -6.02 -7.72
C ALA A 24 8.03 -7.25 -7.11
N PHE A 25 9.03 -7.06 -6.24
CA PHE A 25 9.67 -8.18 -5.55
C PHE A 25 8.73 -8.87 -4.56
N GLY A 26 7.91 -8.11 -3.81
CA GLY A 26 6.91 -8.70 -2.90
C GLY A 26 5.88 -9.54 -3.65
N TRP A 27 5.41 -9.03 -4.79
CA TRP A 27 4.44 -9.70 -5.65
C TRP A 27 5.03 -10.90 -6.40
N LEU A 28 6.26 -10.77 -6.91
CA LEU A 28 6.99 -11.88 -7.52
C LEU A 28 7.25 -13.00 -6.51
N ALA A 29 7.63 -12.66 -5.28
CA ALA A 29 7.81 -13.66 -4.22
C ALA A 29 6.49 -14.35 -3.88
N ALA A 30 5.38 -13.62 -3.79
CA ALA A 30 4.06 -14.19 -3.59
C ALA A 30 3.68 -15.14 -4.74
N PHE A 31 3.99 -14.76 -5.98
CA PHE A 31 3.75 -15.56 -7.17
C PHE A 31 4.60 -16.84 -7.22
N ILE A 32 5.89 -16.75 -6.90
CA ILE A 32 6.76 -17.95 -6.82
C ILE A 32 6.27 -18.91 -5.74
N LEU A 33 5.89 -18.39 -4.57
CA LEU A 33 5.33 -19.20 -3.49
C LEU A 33 3.97 -19.79 -3.88
N TYR A 34 3.15 -19.05 -4.63
CA TYR A 34 1.92 -19.55 -5.23
C TYR A 34 2.18 -20.73 -6.17
N GLU A 35 3.10 -20.60 -7.13
CA GLU A 35 3.42 -21.69 -8.07
C GLU A 35 3.92 -22.94 -7.33
N ILE A 36 4.68 -22.75 -6.24
CA ILE A 36 5.15 -23.87 -5.40
C ILE A 36 4.00 -24.51 -4.61
N ASP A 37 3.08 -23.72 -4.05
CA ASP A 37 1.95 -24.22 -3.25
C ASP A 37 0.84 -24.83 -4.12
N PHE A 38 0.59 -24.26 -5.30
CA PHE A 38 -0.34 -24.78 -6.31
C PHE A 38 0.03 -26.18 -6.79
N LEU A 39 1.33 -26.47 -6.90
CA LEU A 39 1.82 -27.83 -7.19
C LEU A 39 1.55 -28.83 -6.05
N ASN A 40 1.19 -28.36 -4.85
CA ASN A 40 1.05 -29.18 -3.64
C ASN A 40 -0.36 -29.19 -3.03
N VAL A 41 -1.21 -28.20 -3.30
CA VAL A 41 -2.53 -28.03 -2.67
C VAL A 41 -3.57 -27.64 -3.73
N SER A 42 -4.64 -28.43 -3.83
CA SER A 42 -5.68 -28.28 -4.87
C SER A 42 -6.77 -27.25 -4.55
N ASP A 43 -6.57 -26.35 -3.57
CA ASP A 43 -7.65 -25.49 -3.05
C ASP A 43 -7.24 -24.01 -2.96
N HIS A 44 -7.69 -23.25 -3.96
CA HIS A 44 -7.52 -21.81 -4.09
C HIS A 44 -8.25 -21.00 -3.00
N GLY A 45 -9.12 -21.60 -2.18
CA GLY A 45 -9.77 -20.95 -1.04
C GLY A 45 -9.01 -21.10 0.29
N SER A 46 -7.92 -21.89 0.29
CA SER A 46 -7.20 -22.22 1.52
C SER A 46 -6.65 -20.98 2.25
N VAL A 47 -6.67 -21.04 3.58
CA VAL A 47 -6.16 -19.95 4.44
C VAL A 47 -4.68 -19.66 4.15
N SER A 48 -3.89 -20.70 3.85
CA SER A 48 -2.48 -20.59 3.46
C SER A 48 -2.30 -19.75 2.20
N TYR A 49 -3.06 -20.05 1.15
CA TYR A 49 -3.01 -19.32 -0.12
C TYR A 49 -3.29 -17.82 0.06
N VAL A 50 -4.35 -17.49 0.81
CA VAL A 50 -4.76 -16.09 1.02
C VAL A 50 -3.76 -15.31 1.88
N LEU A 51 -3.17 -15.96 2.87
CA LEU A 51 -2.11 -15.36 3.69
C LEU A 51 -0.84 -15.12 2.87
N LEU A 52 -0.47 -16.00 1.95
CA LEU A 52 0.69 -15.82 1.08
C LEU A 52 0.52 -14.59 0.19
N LEU A 53 -0.63 -14.46 -0.49
CA LEU A 53 -0.92 -13.33 -1.38
C LEU A 53 -1.00 -11.97 -0.68
N SER A 54 -1.24 -11.96 0.63
CA SER A 54 -1.40 -10.71 1.39
C SER A 54 -0.16 -10.34 2.20
N VAL A 55 0.42 -11.32 2.92
CA VAL A 55 1.51 -11.08 3.87
C VAL A 55 2.86 -10.94 3.15
N VAL A 56 3.10 -11.76 2.11
CA VAL A 56 4.38 -11.75 1.38
C VAL A 56 4.64 -10.41 0.69
N PRO A 57 3.69 -9.81 -0.05
CA PRO A 57 3.90 -8.45 -0.57
C PRO A 57 3.73 -7.38 0.52
N GLY A 58 2.88 -7.63 1.52
CA GLY A 58 2.57 -6.68 2.58
C GLY A 58 3.73 -6.40 3.53
N LEU A 59 4.56 -7.40 3.85
CA LEU A 59 5.71 -7.27 4.74
C LEU A 59 6.77 -6.27 4.21
N PRO A 60 7.35 -6.44 3.00
CA PRO A 60 8.37 -5.54 2.50
C PRO A 60 7.81 -4.13 2.25
N LEU A 61 6.54 -4.00 1.83
CA LEU A 61 5.87 -2.71 1.72
C LEU A 61 5.67 -2.02 3.06
N SER A 62 5.25 -2.76 4.09
CA SER A 62 5.10 -2.22 5.45
C SER A 62 6.44 -1.74 6.02
N LEU A 63 7.53 -2.47 5.76
CA LEU A 63 8.88 -2.06 6.14
C LEU A 63 9.33 -0.79 5.40
N LEU A 64 9.07 -0.71 4.09
CA LEU A 64 9.37 0.48 3.29
C LEU A 64 8.60 1.69 3.81
N GLN A 65 7.30 1.54 4.04
CA GLN A 65 6.45 2.60 4.55
C GLN A 65 6.86 3.03 5.97
N ALA A 66 7.21 2.08 6.85
CA ALA A 66 7.72 2.40 8.18
C ALA A 66 8.99 3.28 8.14
N ARG A 67 9.86 3.06 7.15
CA ARG A 67 11.10 3.84 7.00
C ARG A 67 10.89 5.19 6.31
N LEU A 68 10.04 5.25 5.29
CA LEU A 68 9.92 6.45 4.45
C LEU A 68 8.71 7.32 4.80
N VAL A 69 7.58 6.70 5.13
CA VAL A 69 6.29 7.36 5.36
C VAL A 69 6.19 7.79 6.83
N ALA A 70 6.47 6.89 7.78
CA ALA A 70 6.27 7.17 9.20
C ALA A 70 6.99 8.45 9.70
N PRO A 71 8.27 8.70 9.36
CA PRO A 71 8.96 9.93 9.79
C PRO A 71 8.32 11.19 9.24
N LYS A 72 7.77 11.16 8.02
CA LYS A 72 7.10 12.31 7.39
C LYS A 72 5.83 12.69 8.14
N PHE A 73 5.11 11.72 8.69
CA PHE A 73 3.88 11.92 9.48
C PHE A 73 4.11 12.05 10.98
N ASN A 74 5.36 12.12 11.45
CA ASN A 74 5.71 12.11 12.88
C ASN A 74 5.12 10.89 13.62
N ILE A 75 5.09 9.74 12.95
CA ILE A 75 4.63 8.47 13.50
C ILE A 75 5.86 7.60 13.80
N GLU A 76 5.85 6.88 14.91
CA GLU A 76 6.92 5.94 15.22
C GLU A 76 6.97 4.83 14.15
N PRO A 77 8.14 4.53 13.56
CA PRO A 77 8.27 3.51 12.51
C PRO A 77 7.70 2.14 12.90
N LYS A 78 7.94 1.70 14.15
CA LYS A 78 7.43 0.41 14.65
C LYS A 78 5.90 0.36 14.67
N PHE A 79 5.27 1.46 15.07
CA PHE A 79 3.82 1.58 15.11
C PHE A 79 3.22 1.61 13.71
N TRP A 80 3.82 2.38 12.80
CA TRP A 80 3.37 2.43 11.40
C TRP A 80 3.54 1.09 10.68
N PHE A 81 4.64 0.37 10.95
CA PHE A 81 4.83 -1.00 10.48
C PHE A 81 3.68 -1.91 10.95
N LEU A 82 3.36 -1.89 12.24
CA LEU A 82 2.29 -2.70 12.81
C LEU A 82 0.93 -2.37 12.17
N ILE A 83 0.59 -1.10 12.02
CA ILE A 83 -0.65 -0.67 11.36
C ILE A 83 -0.72 -1.18 9.93
N SER A 84 0.39 -1.06 9.19
CA SER A 84 0.45 -1.50 7.80
C SER A 84 0.26 -3.01 7.70
N MET A 85 0.94 -3.78 8.56
CA MET A 85 0.77 -5.23 8.65
C MET A 85 -0.65 -5.63 9.02
N LEU A 86 -1.28 -4.94 9.98
CA LEU A 86 -2.69 -5.18 10.33
C LEU A 86 -3.60 -4.91 9.13
N GLY A 87 -3.33 -3.85 8.35
CA GLY A 87 -4.03 -3.58 7.11
C GLY A 87 -3.93 -4.72 6.09
N TRP A 88 -2.73 -5.26 5.87
CA TRP A 88 -2.51 -6.41 4.99
C TRP A 88 -3.17 -7.69 5.51
N LEU A 89 -3.18 -7.91 6.83
CA LEU A 89 -3.89 -9.04 7.44
C LEU A 89 -5.41 -8.91 7.30
N CYS A 90 -5.98 -7.71 7.51
CA CYS A 90 -7.39 -7.45 7.23
C CYS A 90 -7.73 -7.74 5.76
N SER A 91 -6.81 -7.40 4.86
CA SER A 91 -6.97 -7.68 3.43
C SER A 91 -6.98 -9.17 3.15
N ALA A 92 -6.11 -9.95 3.82
CA ALA A 92 -6.15 -11.41 3.77
C ALA A 92 -7.51 -11.96 4.25
N SER A 93 -8.05 -11.45 5.36
CA SER A 93 -9.35 -11.91 5.87
C SER A 93 -10.49 -11.62 4.90
N VAL A 94 -10.51 -10.43 4.29
CA VAL A 94 -11.52 -10.07 3.28
C VAL A 94 -11.38 -10.92 2.03
N LEU A 95 -10.14 -11.12 1.56
CA LEU A 95 -9.84 -11.96 0.41
C LEU A 95 -10.29 -13.41 0.64
N HIS A 96 -10.06 -13.96 1.83
CA HIS A 96 -10.50 -15.31 2.20
C HIS A 96 -12.02 -15.43 2.24
N TYR A 97 -12.71 -14.42 2.78
CA TYR A 97 -14.17 -14.38 2.73
C TYR A 97 -14.69 -14.36 1.29
N VAL A 98 -14.06 -13.56 0.42
CA VAL A 98 -14.43 -13.46 -1.01
C VAL A 98 -14.22 -14.79 -1.74
N PHE A 99 -13.08 -15.45 -1.59
CA PHE A 99 -12.86 -16.77 -2.19
C PHE A 99 -13.86 -17.84 -1.73
N ASN A 100 -14.29 -17.81 -0.46
CA ASN A 100 -15.23 -18.81 0.05
C ASN A 100 -16.71 -18.48 -0.20
N THR A 101 -17.04 -17.23 -0.47
CA THR A 101 -18.44 -16.79 -0.67
C THR A 101 -18.83 -16.79 -2.15
N TYR A 102 -17.88 -16.45 -3.03
CA TYR A 102 -18.08 -16.48 -4.47
C TYR A 102 -17.55 -17.83 -4.99
N LEU A 103 -18.48 -18.76 -5.26
CA LEU A 103 -18.19 -20.14 -5.68
C LEU A 103 -17.46 -20.24 -7.04
N ASP A 104 -17.51 -19.17 -7.83
CA ASP A 104 -16.72 -18.98 -9.05
C ASP A 104 -15.62 -17.96 -8.74
N PHE A 105 -14.39 -18.27 -9.17
CA PHE A 105 -13.19 -17.45 -8.93
C PHE A 105 -13.53 -15.96 -9.12
N PRO A 106 -13.43 -15.13 -8.06
CA PRO A 106 -13.91 -13.76 -8.15
C PRO A 106 -13.08 -13.00 -9.19
N GLU A 107 -13.75 -12.14 -9.96
CA GLU A 107 -13.08 -11.40 -11.03
C GLU A 107 -11.82 -10.69 -10.49
N PRO A 108 -10.70 -10.69 -11.23
CA PRO A 108 -9.43 -10.12 -10.78
C PRO A 108 -9.53 -8.69 -10.22
N ARG A 109 -10.41 -7.86 -10.78
CA ARG A 109 -10.75 -6.53 -10.25
C ARG A 109 -11.31 -6.54 -8.84
N VAL A 110 -12.18 -7.51 -8.51
CA VAL A 110 -12.76 -7.69 -7.16
C VAL A 110 -11.69 -8.22 -6.21
N LEU A 111 -10.88 -9.18 -6.65
CA LEU A 111 -9.74 -9.73 -5.90
C LEU A 111 -8.74 -8.63 -5.48
N ILE A 112 -8.37 -7.77 -6.42
CA ILE A 112 -7.36 -6.75 -6.17
C ILE A 112 -7.94 -5.58 -5.36
N ALA A 113 -9.19 -5.20 -5.60
CA ALA A 113 -9.86 -4.20 -4.77
C ALA A 113 -9.97 -4.67 -3.31
N THR A 114 -10.32 -5.94 -3.09
CA THR A 114 -10.42 -6.54 -1.75
C THR A 114 -9.07 -6.73 -1.07
N LEU A 115 -7.98 -6.83 -1.82
CA LEU A 115 -6.65 -6.91 -1.25
C LEU A 115 -6.08 -5.53 -0.83
N PHE A 116 -6.35 -4.46 -1.57
CA PHE A 116 -5.70 -3.18 -1.29
C PHE A 116 -6.58 -2.19 -0.53
N ALA A 117 -7.90 -2.25 -0.70
CA ALA A 117 -8.81 -1.33 -0.04
C ALA A 117 -8.79 -1.47 1.49
N PRO A 118 -8.83 -2.68 2.10
CA PRO A 118 -8.81 -2.81 3.55
C PRO A 118 -7.51 -2.28 4.16
N ALA A 119 -6.35 -2.62 3.56
CA ALA A 119 -5.06 -2.07 3.96
C ALA A 119 -5.05 -0.53 3.89
N ALA A 120 -5.55 0.03 2.79
CA ALA A 120 -5.61 1.47 2.60
C ALA A 120 -6.54 2.16 3.60
N ILE A 121 -7.70 1.56 3.91
CA ILE A 121 -8.65 2.08 4.91
C ILE A 121 -8.02 2.10 6.29
N VAL A 122 -7.39 1.01 6.72
CA VAL A 122 -6.71 0.94 8.02
C VAL A 122 -5.65 2.04 8.12
N GLN A 123 -4.77 2.16 7.13
CA GLN A 123 -3.75 3.20 7.10
C GLN A 123 -4.34 4.62 7.06
N TRP A 124 -5.42 4.83 6.31
CA TRP A 124 -6.12 6.10 6.22
C TRP A 124 -6.70 6.57 7.55
N LEU A 125 -7.35 5.67 8.30
CA LEU A 125 -7.88 5.99 9.64
C LEU A 125 -6.77 6.52 10.58
N PHE A 126 -5.56 5.96 10.48
CA PHE A 126 -4.41 6.43 11.23
C PHE A 126 -3.82 7.75 10.70
N LEU A 127 -3.84 7.99 9.38
CA LEU A 127 -3.40 9.25 8.79
C LEU A 127 -4.37 10.41 9.10
N LEU A 128 -5.67 10.14 9.19
CA LEU A 128 -6.68 11.09 9.64
C LEU A 128 -6.38 11.59 11.06
N ASN A 129 -6.07 10.67 11.98
CA ASN A 129 -5.69 11.02 13.35
C ASN A 129 -4.43 11.91 13.42
N ASN A 130 -3.57 11.84 12.40
CA ASN A 130 -2.38 12.68 12.26
C ASN A 130 -2.61 13.96 11.42
N ARG A 131 -3.87 14.27 11.07
CA ARG A 131 -4.28 15.46 10.31
C ARG A 131 -3.58 15.59 8.95
N ALA A 132 -3.28 14.46 8.32
CA ALA A 132 -2.81 14.44 6.94
C ALA A 132 -3.95 14.91 6.02
N LYS A 133 -3.82 16.13 5.48
CA LYS A 133 -4.79 16.68 4.53
C LYS A 133 -4.80 15.82 3.27
N GLY A 134 -6.00 15.53 2.76
CA GLY A 134 -6.16 14.70 1.58
C GLY A 134 -5.85 13.22 1.76
N ALA A 135 -5.65 12.71 2.99
CA ALA A 135 -5.38 11.29 3.23
C ALA A 135 -6.45 10.35 2.65
N TRP A 136 -7.69 10.83 2.46
CA TRP A 136 -8.75 10.07 1.78
C TRP A 136 -8.40 9.68 0.34
N LEU A 137 -7.52 10.45 -0.32
CA LEU A 137 -7.01 10.14 -1.66
C LEU A 137 -6.22 8.84 -1.68
N TRP A 138 -5.66 8.40 -0.55
CA TRP A 138 -5.00 7.10 -0.40
C TRP A 138 -5.99 5.94 -0.63
N VAL A 139 -7.17 6.04 -0.03
CA VAL A 139 -8.23 5.03 -0.17
C VAL A 139 -8.84 5.08 -1.57
N VAL A 140 -9.17 6.29 -2.03
CA VAL A 140 -9.79 6.48 -3.35
C VAL A 140 -8.86 6.01 -4.47
N SER A 141 -7.55 6.29 -4.37
CA SER A 141 -6.61 5.80 -5.37
C SER A 141 -6.46 4.28 -5.32
N ALA A 142 -6.41 3.66 -4.14
CA ALA A 142 -6.36 2.20 -4.01
C ALA A 142 -7.58 1.52 -4.66
N ILE A 143 -8.79 2.06 -4.43
CA ILE A 143 -10.02 1.51 -5.01
C ILE A 143 -10.08 1.75 -6.52
N ILE A 144 -9.96 3.00 -6.98
CA ILE A 144 -10.09 3.34 -8.40
C ILE A 144 -9.01 2.62 -9.23
N SER A 145 -7.76 2.60 -8.76
CA SER A 145 -6.69 1.91 -9.48
C SER A 145 -6.93 0.41 -9.56
N ALA A 146 -7.44 -0.22 -8.49
CA ALA A 146 -7.78 -1.64 -8.53
C ALA A 146 -8.88 -1.96 -9.56
N PHE A 147 -9.92 -1.13 -9.67
CA PHE A 147 -10.98 -1.34 -10.67
C PHE A 147 -10.49 -1.07 -12.09
N VAL A 148 -9.79 0.04 -12.32
CA VAL A 148 -9.30 0.43 -13.66
C VAL A 148 -8.26 -0.56 -14.17
N PHE A 149 -7.26 -0.89 -13.34
CA PHE A 149 -6.19 -1.79 -13.78
C PHE A 149 -6.62 -3.25 -13.72
N GLY A 150 -7.56 -3.63 -12.84
CA GLY A 150 -8.15 -4.96 -12.87
C GLY A 150 -8.89 -5.21 -14.18
N TYR A 151 -9.66 -4.22 -14.65
CA TYR A 151 -10.33 -4.27 -15.96
C TYR A 151 -9.35 -4.31 -17.13
N ILE A 152 -8.31 -3.47 -17.12
CA ILE A 152 -7.24 -3.51 -18.15
C ILE A 152 -6.56 -4.88 -18.13
N GLY A 153 -6.33 -5.42 -16.94
CA GLY A 153 -5.82 -6.76 -16.74
C GLY A 153 -6.72 -7.80 -17.40
N ASP A 154 -8.04 -7.72 -17.23
CA ASP A 154 -8.99 -8.69 -17.79
C ASP A 154 -8.89 -8.69 -19.33
N VAL A 155 -8.85 -7.49 -19.93
CA VAL A 155 -8.73 -7.32 -21.38
C VAL A 155 -7.39 -7.84 -21.92
N LEU A 156 -6.31 -7.69 -21.16
CA LEU A 156 -4.97 -8.14 -21.58
C LEU A 156 -4.75 -9.64 -21.32
N ALA A 157 -5.38 -10.20 -20.30
CA ALA A 157 -5.32 -11.63 -19.97
C ALA A 157 -5.90 -12.49 -21.09
N ASP A 158 -7.01 -12.06 -21.70
CA ASP A 158 -7.62 -12.72 -22.86
C ASP A 158 -6.66 -12.84 -24.07
N ILE A 159 -5.61 -12.02 -24.11
CA ILE A 159 -4.62 -11.99 -25.19
C ILE A 159 -3.41 -12.89 -24.88
N SER A 160 -3.09 -13.13 -23.59
CA SER A 160 -1.94 -13.93 -23.16
C SER A 160 -2.38 -15.31 -22.67
N ARG A 161 -1.83 -16.39 -23.26
CA ARG A 161 -2.12 -17.78 -22.83
C ARG A 161 -1.79 -18.10 -21.36
N ASP A 162 -1.06 -17.25 -20.65
CA ASP A 162 -0.72 -17.35 -19.23
C ASP A 162 -1.60 -16.40 -18.37
N GLY A 163 -2.93 -16.52 -18.52
CA GLY A 163 -3.90 -15.45 -18.29
C GLY A 163 -3.98 -14.84 -16.88
N GLU A 164 -3.96 -15.63 -15.80
CA GLU A 164 -4.36 -15.11 -14.47
C GLU A 164 -3.20 -14.56 -13.65
N GLY A 165 -2.08 -15.28 -13.59
CA GLY A 165 -0.90 -14.85 -12.82
C GLY A 165 -0.26 -13.57 -13.35
N PHE A 166 -0.12 -13.49 -14.69
CA PHE A 166 0.41 -12.30 -15.37
C PHE A 166 -0.50 -11.08 -15.15
N GLN A 167 -1.82 -11.28 -15.18
CA GLN A 167 -2.80 -10.24 -14.94
C GLN A 167 -2.71 -9.65 -13.53
N ILE A 168 -2.61 -10.50 -12.50
CA ILE A 168 -2.45 -10.07 -11.12
C ILE A 168 -1.17 -9.25 -10.96
N LEU A 169 -0.05 -9.72 -11.53
CA LEU A 169 1.23 -9.01 -11.49
C LEU A 169 1.17 -7.64 -12.18
N LEU A 170 0.59 -7.57 -13.38
CA LEU A 170 0.46 -6.32 -14.14
C LEU A 170 -0.43 -5.30 -13.40
N THR A 171 -1.55 -5.78 -12.87
CA THR A 171 -2.50 -4.93 -12.13
C THR A 171 -1.89 -4.44 -10.81
N ALA A 172 -1.24 -5.32 -10.06
CA ALA A 172 -0.54 -4.95 -8.83
C ALA A 172 0.60 -3.95 -9.10
N GLY A 173 1.38 -4.14 -10.17
CA GLY A 173 2.47 -3.25 -10.55
C GLY A 173 1.98 -1.84 -10.92
N THR A 174 0.93 -1.75 -11.73
CA THR A 174 0.32 -0.48 -12.15
C THR A 174 -0.38 0.23 -10.98
N GLN A 175 -1.06 -0.51 -10.12
CA GLN A 175 -1.60 0.01 -8.86
C GLN A 175 -0.49 0.54 -7.94
N SER A 176 0.65 -0.13 -7.85
CA SER A 176 1.79 0.33 -7.05
C SER A 176 2.34 1.67 -7.52
N LEU A 177 2.29 1.98 -8.82
CA LEU A 177 2.65 3.31 -9.34
C LEU A 177 1.69 4.39 -8.83
N VAL A 178 0.38 4.15 -8.93
CA VAL A 178 -0.64 5.13 -8.53
C VAL A 178 -0.63 5.35 -7.02
N THR A 179 -0.61 4.27 -6.24
CA THR A 179 -0.54 4.34 -4.78
C THR A 179 0.77 5.00 -4.35
N GLY A 180 1.92 4.59 -4.88
CA GLY A 180 3.20 5.24 -4.62
C GLY A 180 3.18 6.75 -4.91
N GLY A 181 2.62 7.16 -6.05
CA GLY A 181 2.49 8.57 -6.42
C GLY A 181 1.64 9.38 -5.42
N VAL A 182 0.50 8.82 -5.00
CA VAL A 182 -0.37 9.46 -4.01
C VAL A 182 0.31 9.55 -2.65
N MET A 183 0.98 8.47 -2.20
CA MET A 183 1.72 8.48 -0.94
C MET A 183 2.84 9.52 -0.96
N TRP A 184 3.59 9.59 -2.06
CA TRP A 184 4.62 10.63 -2.23
C TRP A 184 4.02 12.03 -2.13
N TRP A 185 2.93 12.28 -2.84
CA TRP A 185 2.26 13.58 -2.81
C TRP A 185 1.74 13.94 -1.41
N LEU A 186 1.16 12.98 -0.67
CA LEU A 186 0.73 13.18 0.72
C LEU A 186 1.90 13.58 1.63
N MET A 187 3.08 12.99 1.42
CA MET A 187 4.29 13.34 2.19
C MET A 187 4.83 14.74 1.89
N GLN A 188 4.48 15.35 0.74
CA GLN A 188 4.88 16.72 0.41
C GLN A 188 3.96 17.78 1.05
N GLN A 189 2.82 17.38 1.59
CA GLN A 189 1.88 18.35 2.15
C GLN A 189 2.38 18.93 3.48
N PRO A 190 2.18 20.24 3.71
CA PRO A 190 2.53 20.87 4.97
C PRO A 190 1.69 20.29 6.11
N GLN A 191 2.37 19.72 7.11
CA GLN A 191 1.70 19.09 8.25
C GLN A 191 1.25 20.12 9.27
N ALA A 192 -0.02 20.05 9.68
CA ALA A 192 -0.62 21.00 10.63
C ALA A 192 0.06 21.00 12.03
N LYS A 193 0.70 19.90 12.44
CA LYS A 193 1.44 19.83 13.72
C LYS A 193 2.76 20.63 13.70
N ALA A 194 3.45 20.71 12.55
CA ALA A 194 4.69 21.47 12.41
C ALA A 194 4.47 22.99 12.46
N GLN A 195 3.27 23.46 12.06
CA GLN A 195 2.91 24.88 12.10
C GLN A 195 2.63 25.38 13.52
N LYS A 196 2.01 24.56 14.40
CA LYS A 196 1.75 24.96 15.79
C LYS A 196 3.02 25.20 16.61
N VAL A 197 4.07 24.40 16.41
CA VAL A 197 5.35 24.55 17.14
C VAL A 197 6.13 25.79 16.68
N LYS A 198 6.01 26.20 15.41
CA LYS A 198 6.61 27.45 14.93
C LYS A 198 5.85 28.68 15.43
N GLN A 199 4.52 28.63 15.49
CA GLN A 199 3.73 29.76 16.00
C GLN A 199 3.86 29.95 17.52
N SER A 200 4.03 28.88 18.30
CA SER A 200 4.26 29.00 19.75
C SER A 200 5.69 29.45 20.13
N ARG A 201 6.58 29.59 19.15
CA ARG A 201 7.98 30.04 19.32
C ARG A 201 8.23 31.44 18.73
N SER A 202 7.19 32.17 18.32
CA SER A 202 7.30 33.62 18.19
C SER A 202 7.29 34.17 19.61
N PRO A 203 8.44 34.56 20.21
CA PRO A 203 8.35 35.29 21.44
C PRO A 203 7.64 36.60 21.09
N PHE A 204 6.72 37.01 21.96
CA PHE A 204 6.37 38.41 22.08
C PHE A 204 7.63 39.25 21.84
N SER A 205 7.62 40.10 20.81
CA SER A 205 8.50 41.25 20.79
C SER A 205 7.90 42.20 21.83
N PRO A 206 8.57 42.45 22.96
CA PRO A 206 8.26 43.64 23.73
C PRO A 206 8.88 44.78 22.93
N THR A 207 8.03 45.56 22.26
CA THR A 207 8.40 46.89 21.79
C THR A 207 7.49 47.87 22.50
N ASP A 208 8.12 48.53 23.48
CA ASP A 208 7.97 49.91 23.97
C ASP A 208 6.58 50.49 24.25
#